data_AF-A0A661MZ45-F1
#
_entry.id   AF-A0A661MZ45-F1
#
_cell.length_a   1.000
_cell.length_b   1.000
_cell.length_c   1.000
_cell.angle_alpha   90.00
_cell.angle_beta   90.00
_cell.angle_gamma   90.00
#
_symmetry.space_group_name_H-M   'P 1'
#
loop_
_entity.id
_entity.type
_entity.pdbx_description
1 polymer ?
#
loop_
_entity_poly.entity_id
_entity_poly.type
_entity_poly.pdbx_seq_one_letter_code
_entity_poly.pdbx_strand_id
1 'polypeptide(L)'
;MSTGLSRAPLSGADWFAVEFDPATRDVVMLDQRLLPTQVRYHRYRKPDEIADAIRDMVIRGAPAIGIAAAYALAMVARDEHGDGQMFLVANGTAGRILNATRPTAVNLGWAIARMSRRAGKVYDLGPELRYQGMLEEAEAIHREDVASCRRMGELGAAEVPDDAVILTHCNAGALATGGYGTALGVIRAAHAQGKNVRVLADETRP
;
A
#
# COMPACT_ATOMS: atom_id res chain seq x y z
N MET A 1 17.90 12.18 2.42
CA MET A 1 16.70 13.02 2.21
C MET A 1 15.64 12.50 3.15
N SER A 2 15.13 13.31 4.07
CA SER A 2 14.07 12.86 4.99
C SER A 2 12.79 12.65 4.18
N THR A 3 12.13 11.50 4.35
CA THR A 3 10.80 11.22 3.80
C THR A 3 9.74 12.20 4.32
N GLY A 4 10.09 12.98 5.36
CA GLY A 4 9.25 14.02 5.93
C GLY A 4 8.11 13.48 6.79
N LEU A 5 8.04 12.16 7.04
CA LEU A 5 7.06 11.56 7.93
C LEU A 5 7.32 11.93 9.39
N SER A 6 6.25 12.08 10.17
CA SER A 6 6.34 12.32 11.62
C SER A 6 6.64 11.06 12.45
N ARG A 7 6.65 9.87 11.81
CA ARG A 7 6.91 8.57 12.45
C ARG A 7 7.75 7.67 11.56
N ALA A 8 8.30 6.61 12.14
CA ALA A 8 8.90 5.54 11.37
C ALA A 8 7.87 4.93 10.39
N PRO A 9 8.26 4.66 9.13
CA PRO A 9 7.40 3.99 8.15
C PRO A 9 6.92 2.62 8.65
N LEU A 10 5.65 2.27 8.43
CA LEU A 10 5.12 0.93 8.72
C LEU A 10 5.78 -0.15 7.86
N SER A 11 6.21 0.22 6.65
CA SER A 11 7.04 -0.62 5.77
C SER A 11 8.36 -1.08 6.41
N GLY A 12 8.86 -0.34 7.40
CA GLY A 12 10.15 -0.57 8.04
C GLY A 12 11.35 -0.36 7.10
N ALA A 13 11.16 0.38 6.00
CA ALA A 13 12.19 0.68 5.01
C ALA A 13 12.43 2.19 4.89
N ASP A 14 13.65 2.57 4.52
CA ASP A 14 14.01 3.97 4.27
C ASP A 14 13.22 4.57 3.09
N TRP A 15 12.75 3.70 2.18
CA TRP A 15 11.99 4.06 0.97
C TRP A 15 10.75 3.17 0.89
N PHE A 16 9.59 3.78 0.66
CA PHE A 16 8.30 3.10 0.71
C PHE A 16 7.40 3.51 -0.46
N ALA A 17 6.43 2.65 -0.80
CA ALA A 17 5.44 2.98 -1.82
C ALA A 17 4.38 3.97 -1.29
N VAL A 18 3.86 3.70 -0.09
CA VAL A 18 2.79 4.46 0.56
C VAL A 18 2.93 4.39 2.07
N GLU A 19 2.72 5.52 2.76
CA GLU A 19 2.63 5.61 4.21
C GLU A 19 1.55 6.62 4.61
N PHE A 20 1.05 6.49 5.83
CA PHE A 20 0.16 7.49 6.45
C PHE A 20 0.94 8.29 7.50
N ASP A 21 0.89 9.62 7.40
CA ASP A 21 1.50 10.55 8.34
C ASP A 21 0.48 10.97 9.41
N PRO A 22 0.60 10.51 10.67
CA PRO A 22 -0.40 10.78 11.70
C PRO A 22 -0.40 12.25 12.17
N ALA A 23 0.71 12.99 12.01
CA ALA A 23 0.75 14.39 12.44
C ALA A 23 -0.05 15.29 11.50
N THR A 24 0.04 15.05 10.19
CA THR A 24 -0.68 15.85 9.19
C THR A 24 -1.99 15.20 8.73
N ARG A 25 -2.19 13.92 9.03
CA ARG A 25 -3.28 13.07 8.50
C ARG A 25 -3.27 12.98 6.96
N ASP A 26 -2.07 12.99 6.38
CA ASP A 26 -1.84 12.89 4.92
C ASP A 26 -1.44 11.47 4.55
N VAL A 27 -1.76 11.06 3.32
CA VAL A 27 -1.15 9.89 2.69
C VAL A 27 0.07 10.35 1.90
N VAL A 28 1.22 9.72 2.13
CA VAL A 28 2.48 10.05 1.48
C VAL A 28 2.84 8.92 0.53
N MET A 29 3.01 9.23 -0.76
CA MET A 29 3.35 8.22 -1.78
C MET A 29 4.59 8.64 -2.57
N LEU A 30 5.43 7.65 -2.89
CA LEU A 30 6.55 7.82 -3.79
C LEU A 30 6.04 7.91 -5.23
N ASP A 31 6.48 8.91 -5.99
CA ASP A 31 6.20 9.00 -7.42
C ASP A 31 7.09 8.01 -8.20
N GLN A 32 6.58 6.80 -8.40
CA GLN A 32 7.33 5.74 -9.05
C GLN A 32 7.61 5.99 -10.54
N ARG A 33 6.96 6.99 -11.15
CA ARG A 33 7.16 7.38 -12.56
C ARG A 33 8.48 8.11 -12.75
N LEU A 34 9.00 8.72 -11.69
CA LEU A 34 10.24 9.50 -11.70
C LEU A 34 11.48 8.65 -11.38
N LEU A 35 11.29 7.38 -10.99
CA LEU A 35 12.40 6.46 -10.78
C LEU A 35 12.98 5.98 -12.13
N PRO A 36 14.29 5.73 -12.20
CA PRO A 36 15.29 5.84 -11.13
C PRO A 36 15.94 7.24 -11.01
N THR A 37 15.56 8.20 -11.85
CA THR A 37 16.26 9.49 -11.98
C THR A 37 15.99 10.44 -10.81
N GLN A 38 14.82 10.37 -10.19
CA GLN A 38 14.45 11.24 -9.07
C GLN A 38 13.59 10.51 -8.03
N VAL A 39 13.92 10.76 -6.77
CA VAL A 39 13.13 10.34 -5.60
C VAL A 39 12.26 11.50 -5.17
N ARG A 40 10.96 11.37 -5.32
CA ARG A 40 10.01 12.41 -4.93
C ARG A 40 8.79 11.81 -4.27
N TYR A 41 8.51 12.25 -3.05
CA TYR A 41 7.27 11.94 -2.35
C TYR A 41 6.26 13.06 -2.53
N HIS A 42 5.01 12.69 -2.73
CA HIS A 42 3.87 13.61 -2.74
C HIS A 42 2.97 13.35 -1.54
N ARG A 43 2.30 14.40 -1.05
CA ARG A 43 1.35 14.33 0.05
C ARG A 43 -0.06 14.52 -0.49
N TYR A 44 -0.95 13.62 -0.11
CA TYR A 44 -2.33 13.54 -0.56
C TYR A 44 -3.25 13.82 0.62
N ARG A 45 -4.15 14.79 0.43
CA ARG A 45 -5.04 15.31 1.48
C ARG A 45 -6.49 15.00 1.24
N LYS A 46 -6.83 14.57 0.02
CA LYS A 46 -8.19 14.18 -0.38
C LYS A 46 -8.22 12.78 -0.99
N PRO A 47 -9.32 12.02 -0.80
CA PRO A 47 -9.51 10.70 -1.43
C PRO A 47 -9.41 10.74 -2.96
N ASP A 48 -9.94 11.79 -3.60
CA ASP A 48 -9.93 11.92 -5.07
C ASP A 48 -8.49 12.05 -5.63
N GLU A 49 -7.61 12.75 -4.92
CA GLU A 49 -6.20 12.88 -5.32
C GLU A 49 -5.49 11.51 -5.27
N ILE A 50 -5.89 10.62 -4.35
CA ILE A 50 -5.37 9.25 -4.29
C ILE A 50 -5.92 8.42 -5.45
N ALA A 51 -7.20 8.58 -5.80
CA ALA A 51 -7.78 7.90 -6.96
C ALA A 51 -7.05 8.30 -8.26
N ASP A 52 -6.75 9.58 -8.44
CA ASP A 52 -5.96 10.09 -9.56
C ASP A 52 -4.52 9.53 -9.53
N ALA A 53 -3.87 9.51 -8.37
CA ALA A 53 -2.53 8.94 -8.22
C ALA A 53 -2.45 7.44 -8.59
N ILE A 54 -3.49 6.66 -8.27
CA ILE A 54 -3.58 5.24 -8.66
C ILE A 54 -3.78 5.12 -10.18
N ARG A 55 -4.64 5.96 -10.77
CA ARG A 55 -4.93 5.97 -12.22
C ARG A 55 -3.71 6.35 -13.03
N ASP A 56 -3.00 7.40 -12.59
CA ASP A 56 -1.81 7.93 -13.26
C ASP A 56 -0.54 7.11 -12.97
N MET A 57 -0.66 6.03 -12.20
CA MET A 57 0.43 5.15 -11.81
C MET A 57 1.58 5.85 -11.06
N VAL A 58 1.27 6.91 -10.31
CA VAL A 58 2.19 7.44 -9.28
C VAL A 58 2.58 6.31 -8.33
N ILE A 59 1.57 5.55 -7.89
CA ILE A 59 1.72 4.31 -7.14
C ILE A 59 1.27 3.11 -7.99
N ARG A 60 2.02 2.01 -7.90
CA ARG A 60 1.75 0.77 -8.62
C ARG A 60 2.21 -0.45 -7.83
N GLY A 61 1.74 -1.62 -8.24
CA GLY A 61 1.88 -2.87 -7.48
C GLY A 61 0.61 -3.18 -6.71
N ALA A 62 0.09 -4.40 -6.86
CA ALA A 62 -1.27 -4.72 -6.46
C ALA A 62 -1.52 -4.49 -4.95
N PRO A 63 -0.62 -4.91 -4.02
CA PRO A 63 -0.84 -4.60 -2.62
C PRO A 63 -0.68 -3.11 -2.28
N ALA A 64 0.29 -2.41 -2.85
CA ALA A 64 0.51 -0.98 -2.60
C ALA A 64 -0.71 -0.11 -2.98
N ILE A 65 -1.35 -0.39 -4.13
CA ILE A 65 -2.57 0.34 -4.52
C ILE A 65 -3.77 0.00 -3.63
N GLY A 66 -3.86 -1.24 -3.12
CA GLY A 66 -4.89 -1.62 -2.16
C GLY A 66 -4.74 -0.88 -0.82
N ILE A 67 -3.51 -0.75 -0.33
CA ILE A 67 -3.19 0.01 0.89
C ILE A 67 -3.51 1.50 0.71
N ALA A 68 -3.14 2.10 -0.42
CA ALA A 68 -3.47 3.50 -0.72
C ALA A 68 -4.99 3.75 -0.74
N ALA A 69 -5.75 2.84 -1.37
CA ALA A 69 -7.21 2.92 -1.37
C ALA A 69 -7.82 2.74 0.03
N ALA A 70 -7.24 1.89 0.88
CA ALA A 70 -7.69 1.73 2.26
C ALA A 70 -7.51 3.04 3.05
N TYR A 71 -6.36 3.71 2.91
CA TYR A 71 -6.15 5.02 3.52
C TYR A 71 -7.10 6.09 2.97
N ALA A 72 -7.39 6.08 1.66
CA ALA A 72 -8.37 6.99 1.07
C ALA A 72 -9.77 6.81 1.70
N LEU A 73 -10.21 5.58 1.97
CA LEU A 73 -11.48 5.31 2.64
C LEU A 73 -11.49 5.74 4.11
N ALA A 74 -10.35 5.69 4.80
CA ALA A 74 -10.20 6.30 6.12
C ALA A 74 -10.30 7.83 6.05
N MET A 75 -9.76 8.47 5.01
CA MET A 75 -9.90 9.93 4.80
C MET A 75 -11.35 10.34 4.50
N VAL A 76 -12.13 9.50 3.81
CA VAL A 76 -13.58 9.74 3.68
C VAL A 76 -14.26 9.74 5.05
N ALA A 77 -13.89 8.80 5.93
CA ALA A 77 -14.42 8.75 7.30
C ALA A 77 -14.00 9.96 8.15
N ARG A 78 -12.83 10.54 7.87
CA ARG A 78 -12.34 11.78 8.49
C ARG A 78 -13.18 12.99 8.11
N ASP A 79 -13.59 13.07 6.85
CA ASP A 79 -14.22 14.26 6.27
C ASP A 79 -15.77 14.22 6.36
N GLU A 80 -16.36 13.04 6.59
CA GLU A 80 -17.80 12.84 6.69
C GLU A 80 -18.32 12.94 8.14
N HIS A 81 -19.17 13.94 8.39
CA HIS A 81 -19.69 14.26 9.73
C HIS A 81 -21.19 13.99 9.92
N GLY A 82 -21.87 13.47 8.89
CA GLY A 82 -23.28 13.12 8.92
C GLY A 82 -23.59 11.89 9.78
N ASP A 83 -24.84 11.43 9.70
CA ASP A 83 -25.27 10.22 10.39
C ASP A 83 -24.60 8.95 9.82
N GLY A 84 -24.88 7.81 10.45
CA GLY A 84 -24.26 6.54 10.05
C GLY A 84 -24.62 6.11 8.63
N GLN A 85 -25.80 6.48 8.13
CA GLN A 85 -26.23 6.12 6.78
C GLN A 85 -25.51 6.99 5.74
N MET A 86 -25.40 8.30 5.98
CA MET A 86 -24.60 9.20 5.15
C MET A 86 -23.15 8.74 5.05
N PHE A 87 -22.55 8.33 6.17
CA PHE A 87 -21.23 7.73 6.20
C PHE A 87 -21.10 6.49 5.31
N LEU A 88 -22.03 5.53 5.42
CA LEU A 88 -22.00 4.32 4.58
C LEU A 88 -22.14 4.65 3.09
N VAL A 89 -23.00 5.61 2.75
CA VAL A 89 -23.18 6.08 1.36
C VAL A 89 -21.91 6.74 0.83
N ALA A 90 -21.29 7.63 1.61
CA ALA A 90 -20.04 8.31 1.26
C ALA A 90 -18.91 7.29 1.06
N ASN A 91 -18.70 6.38 2.01
CA ASN A 91 -17.64 5.37 1.95
C ASN A 91 -17.87 4.39 0.78
N GLY A 92 -19.11 3.93 0.57
CA GLY A 92 -19.46 3.07 -0.55
C GLY A 92 -19.31 3.75 -1.92
N THR A 93 -19.57 5.06 -2.01
CA THR A 93 -19.37 5.83 -3.24
C THR A 93 -17.89 5.99 -3.56
N ALA A 94 -17.08 6.39 -2.57
CA ALA A 94 -15.64 6.49 -2.72
C ALA A 94 -15.01 5.12 -3.07
N GLY A 95 -15.48 4.03 -2.45
CA GLY A 95 -15.03 2.69 -2.78
C GLY A 95 -15.26 2.31 -4.24
N ARG A 96 -16.42 2.67 -4.82
CA ARG A 96 -16.69 2.45 -6.25
C ARG A 96 -15.78 3.28 -7.16
N ILE A 97 -15.54 4.55 -6.82
CA ILE A 97 -14.63 5.43 -7.56
C ILE A 97 -13.21 4.87 -7.54
N LEU A 98 -12.70 4.52 -6.35
CA LEU A 98 -11.37 3.93 -6.18
C LEU A 98 -11.23 2.63 -6.98
N ASN A 99 -12.21 1.73 -6.90
CA ASN A 99 -12.16 0.45 -7.61
C ASN A 99 -12.14 0.63 -9.14
N ALA A 100 -12.79 1.67 -9.66
CA ALA A 100 -12.82 1.98 -11.09
C ALA A 100 -11.48 2.53 -11.63
N THR A 101 -10.56 2.96 -10.77
CA THR A 101 -9.25 3.46 -11.23
C THR A 101 -8.44 2.36 -11.91
N ARG A 102 -8.52 1.11 -11.42
CA ARG A 102 -7.83 -0.07 -11.97
C ARG A 102 -8.66 -1.35 -11.70
N PRO A 103 -9.74 -1.61 -12.46
CA PRO A 103 -10.73 -2.65 -12.13
C PRO A 103 -10.20 -4.09 -12.16
N THR A 104 -9.05 -4.35 -12.79
CA THR A 104 -8.39 -5.66 -12.82
C THR A 104 -7.47 -5.92 -11.63
N ALA A 105 -7.23 -4.92 -10.78
CA ALA A 105 -6.40 -5.07 -9.59
C ALA A 105 -7.16 -5.76 -8.46
N VAL A 106 -7.03 -7.07 -8.33
CA VAL A 106 -7.73 -7.87 -7.32
C VAL A 106 -7.47 -7.36 -5.88
N ASN A 107 -6.23 -7.00 -5.55
CA ASN A 107 -5.90 -6.46 -4.23
C ASN A 107 -6.59 -5.13 -3.91
N LEU A 108 -6.86 -4.30 -4.93
CA LEU A 108 -7.61 -3.06 -4.77
C LEU A 108 -9.06 -3.37 -4.35
N GLY A 109 -9.74 -4.24 -5.11
CA GLY A 109 -11.10 -4.68 -4.79
C GLY A 109 -11.19 -5.38 -3.42
N TRP A 110 -10.19 -6.21 -3.08
CA TRP A 110 -10.10 -6.88 -1.77
C TRP A 110 -9.99 -5.88 -0.62
N ALA A 111 -9.10 -4.90 -0.73
CA ALA A 111 -8.88 -3.89 0.30
C ALA A 111 -10.14 -3.03 0.50
N ILE A 112 -10.77 -2.60 -0.59
CA ILE A 112 -12.03 -1.85 -0.56
C ILE A 112 -13.15 -2.68 0.09
N ALA A 113 -13.30 -3.96 -0.27
CA ALA A 113 -14.30 -4.82 0.34
C ALA A 113 -14.06 -5.02 1.85
N ARG A 114 -12.80 -5.10 2.28
CA ARG A 114 -12.43 -5.18 3.70
C ARG A 114 -12.76 -3.90 4.46
N MET A 115 -12.44 -2.75 3.89
CA MET A 115 -12.80 -1.44 4.44
C MET A 115 -14.31 -1.24 4.50
N SER A 116 -15.07 -1.67 3.50
CA SER A 116 -16.54 -1.62 3.53
C SER A 116 -17.14 -2.44 4.68
N ARG A 117 -16.57 -3.62 4.98
CA ARG A 117 -16.98 -4.40 6.15
C ARG A 117 -16.66 -3.68 7.46
N ARG A 118 -15.52 -2.98 7.54
CA ARG A 118 -15.18 -2.17 8.71
C ARG A 118 -16.14 -0.99 8.86
N ALA A 119 -16.46 -0.29 7.77
CA ALA A 119 -17.44 0.80 7.77
C ALA A 119 -18.79 0.33 8.34
N GLY A 120 -19.28 -0.84 7.92
CA GLY A 120 -20.51 -1.46 8.46
C GLY A 120 -20.45 -1.82 9.95
N LYS A 121 -19.26 -1.93 10.56
CA LYS A 121 -19.09 -2.19 12.00
C LYS A 121 -18.96 -0.92 12.84
N VAL A 122 -18.59 0.21 12.23
CA VAL A 122 -18.34 1.47 12.96
C VAL A 122 -19.38 2.55 12.65
N TYR A 123 -20.33 2.29 11.75
CA TYR A 123 -21.25 3.30 11.22
C TYR A 123 -22.12 3.97 12.28
N ASP A 124 -22.46 3.30 13.38
CA ASP A 124 -23.28 3.88 14.45
C ASP A 124 -22.49 4.78 15.41
N LEU A 125 -21.16 4.73 15.36
CA LEU A 125 -20.28 5.53 16.19
C LEU A 125 -20.27 7.00 15.74
N GLY A 126 -19.76 7.89 16.59
CA GLY A 126 -19.54 9.29 16.21
C GLY A 126 -18.44 9.46 15.15
N PRO A 127 -18.39 10.59 14.42
CA PRO A 127 -17.46 10.80 13.29
C PRO A 127 -15.99 10.51 13.60
N GLU A 128 -15.48 10.99 14.74
CA GLU A 128 -14.08 10.75 15.11
C GLU A 128 -13.80 9.26 15.40
N LEU A 129 -14.73 8.53 16.01
CA LEU A 129 -14.59 7.09 16.27
C LEU A 129 -14.70 6.27 14.98
N ARG A 130 -15.53 6.69 14.01
CA ARG A 130 -15.54 6.10 12.66
C ARG A 130 -14.20 6.27 11.98
N TYR A 131 -13.67 7.48 12.00
CA TYR A 131 -12.35 7.77 11.43
C TYR A 131 -11.27 6.90 12.05
N GLN A 132 -11.18 6.87 13.38
CA GLN A 132 -10.21 6.04 14.10
C GLN A 132 -10.36 4.55 13.73
N GLY A 133 -11.58 4.02 13.76
CA GLY A 133 -11.83 2.62 13.42
C GLY A 133 -11.48 2.28 11.97
N MET A 134 -11.68 3.20 11.03
CA MET A 134 -11.30 3.01 9.63
C MET A 134 -9.79 3.13 9.42
N LEU A 135 -9.13 4.08 10.10
CA LEU A 135 -7.68 4.23 10.03
C LEU A 135 -6.96 3.02 10.62
N GLU A 136 -7.43 2.51 11.75
CA GLU A 136 -6.91 1.27 12.37
C GLU A 136 -6.94 0.10 11.38
N GLU A 137 -8.03 -0.07 10.65
CA GLU A 137 -8.18 -1.14 9.66
C GLU A 137 -7.26 -0.93 8.45
N ALA A 138 -7.12 0.31 7.96
CA ALA A 138 -6.20 0.63 6.87
C ALA A 138 -4.73 0.36 7.27
N GLU A 139 -4.34 0.72 8.48
CA GLU A 139 -3.02 0.38 9.02
C GLU A 139 -2.85 -1.12 9.27
N ALA A 140 -3.90 -1.83 9.68
CA ALA A 140 -3.87 -3.28 9.81
C ALA A 140 -3.61 -3.96 8.46
N ILE A 141 -4.32 -3.54 7.40
CA ILE A 141 -4.07 -4.00 6.02
C ILE A 141 -2.59 -3.81 5.64
N HIS A 142 -2.04 -2.62 5.93
CA HIS A 142 -0.65 -2.31 5.63
C HIS A 142 0.32 -3.20 6.41
N ARG A 143 0.18 -3.30 7.73
CA ARG A 143 1.05 -4.14 8.59
C ARG A 143 0.98 -5.61 8.21
N GLU A 144 -0.22 -6.12 7.91
CA GLU A 144 -0.44 -7.50 7.50
C GLU A 144 0.20 -7.81 6.15
N ASP A 145 0.20 -6.87 5.21
CA ASP A 145 0.91 -7.02 3.93
C ASP A 145 2.43 -7.08 4.13
N VAL A 146 2.99 -6.21 4.96
CA VAL A 146 4.42 -6.24 5.32
C VAL A 146 4.79 -7.58 5.98
N ALA A 147 3.99 -8.04 6.93
CA ALA A 147 4.20 -9.31 7.61
C ALA A 147 4.10 -10.50 6.63
N SER A 148 3.12 -10.48 5.73
CA SER A 148 2.94 -11.50 4.70
C SER A 148 4.10 -11.53 3.70
N CYS A 149 4.58 -10.36 3.26
CA CYS A 149 5.75 -10.25 2.39
C CYS A 149 7.02 -10.80 3.05
N ARG A 150 7.27 -10.46 4.32
CA ARG A 150 8.40 -11.01 5.09
C ARG A 150 8.31 -12.52 5.23
N ARG A 151 7.14 -13.02 5.64
CA ARG A 151 6.91 -14.45 5.83
C ARG A 151 7.09 -15.23 4.52
N MET A 152 6.56 -14.70 3.41
CA MET A 152 6.75 -15.27 2.08
C MET A 152 8.22 -15.28 1.69
N GLY A 153 8.94 -14.18 1.96
CA GLY A 153 10.37 -14.09 1.69
C GLY A 153 11.18 -15.14 2.45
N GLU A 154 10.95 -15.28 3.76
CA GLU A 154 11.59 -16.28 4.61
C GLU A 154 11.35 -17.70 4.12
N LEU A 155 10.10 -18.04 3.81
CA LEU A 155 9.72 -19.36 3.29
C LEU A 155 10.37 -19.64 1.94
N GLY A 156 10.26 -18.70 1.00
CA GLY A 156 10.83 -18.87 -0.33
C GLY A 156 12.36 -18.91 -0.31
N ALA A 157 13.00 -18.21 0.62
CA ALA A 157 14.46 -18.21 0.75
C ALA A 157 15.00 -19.59 1.11
N ALA A 158 14.23 -20.44 1.80
CA ALA A 158 14.62 -21.82 2.09
C ALA A 158 14.84 -22.64 0.81
N GLU A 159 14.09 -22.34 -0.25
CA GLU A 159 14.14 -23.03 -1.54
C GLU A 159 15.22 -22.46 -2.49
N VAL A 160 15.85 -21.34 -2.13
CA VAL A 160 16.90 -20.73 -2.96
C VAL A 160 18.25 -21.41 -2.66
N PRO A 161 18.90 -22.06 -3.64
CA PRO A 161 20.25 -22.61 -3.46
C PRO A 161 21.29 -21.50 -3.22
N ASP A 162 22.43 -21.86 -2.67
CA ASP A 162 23.60 -20.97 -2.73
C ASP A 162 24.08 -20.82 -4.19
N ASP A 163 24.75 -19.72 -4.50
CA ASP A 163 25.21 -19.35 -5.86
C ASP A 163 24.10 -19.23 -6.94
N ALA A 164 22.83 -19.17 -6.53
CA ALA A 164 21.69 -19.12 -7.44
C ALA A 164 21.70 -17.89 -8.37
N VAL A 165 21.34 -18.12 -9.64
CA VAL A 165 21.01 -17.06 -10.60
C VAL A 165 19.50 -17.06 -10.80
N ILE A 166 18.84 -16.00 -10.34
CA ILE A 166 17.38 -15.90 -10.34
C ILE A 166 16.96 -14.89 -11.42
N LEU A 167 16.16 -15.36 -12.38
CA LEU A 167 15.46 -14.49 -13.32
C LEU A 167 14.19 -13.94 -12.67
N THR A 168 13.95 -12.64 -12.79
CA THR A 168 12.72 -12.00 -12.34
C THR A 168 12.15 -11.11 -13.44
N HIS A 169 10.82 -10.98 -13.45
CA HIS A 169 10.08 -10.20 -14.42
C HIS A 169 9.20 -9.19 -13.70
N CYS A 170 9.15 -7.95 -14.21
CA CYS A 170 8.52 -6.80 -13.57
C CYS A 170 9.17 -6.42 -12.22
N ASN A 171 8.46 -5.63 -11.42
CA ASN A 171 8.86 -5.24 -10.08
C ASN A 171 7.87 -5.77 -9.05
N ALA A 172 8.25 -6.84 -8.36
CA ALA A 172 7.52 -7.46 -7.26
C ALA A 172 8.25 -7.25 -5.91
N GLY A 173 8.85 -6.07 -5.74
CA GLY A 173 9.61 -5.68 -4.55
C GLY A 173 8.85 -4.77 -3.59
N ALA A 174 9.58 -4.19 -2.63
CA ALA A 174 9.05 -3.33 -1.58
C ALA A 174 8.24 -2.14 -2.12
N LEU A 175 8.53 -1.65 -3.33
CA LEU A 175 7.78 -0.54 -3.94
C LEU A 175 6.46 -0.99 -4.58
N ALA A 176 6.22 -2.29 -4.72
CA ALA A 176 4.96 -2.84 -5.23
C ALA A 176 4.00 -3.26 -4.11
N THR A 177 4.46 -3.26 -2.86
CA THR A 177 3.75 -3.76 -1.68
C THR A 177 3.73 -2.71 -0.57
N GLY A 178 3.19 -3.03 0.60
CA GLY A 178 3.34 -2.24 1.83
C GLY A 178 4.77 -2.25 2.36
N GLY A 179 5.63 -3.13 1.86
CA GLY A 179 7.03 -3.21 2.21
C GLY A 179 7.61 -4.58 1.93
N TYR A 180 8.94 -4.67 1.95
CA TYR A 180 9.72 -5.89 1.70
C TYR A 180 9.63 -6.46 0.27
N GLY A 181 8.42 -6.77 -0.21
CA GLY A 181 8.13 -7.34 -1.53
C GLY A 181 7.77 -8.83 -1.49
N THR A 182 7.32 -9.36 -2.62
CA THR A 182 6.96 -10.77 -2.79
C THR A 182 8.10 -11.56 -3.42
N ALA A 183 8.18 -11.65 -4.76
CA ALA A 183 9.25 -12.38 -5.44
C ALA A 183 10.63 -11.77 -5.17
N LEU A 184 10.74 -10.44 -5.19
CA LEU A 184 11.99 -9.77 -4.76
C LEU A 184 12.17 -9.83 -3.24
N GLY A 185 11.11 -10.06 -2.46
CA GLY A 185 11.20 -10.32 -1.02
C GLY A 185 11.90 -11.65 -0.71
N VAL A 186 11.65 -12.70 -1.50
CA VAL A 186 12.37 -13.99 -1.43
C VAL A 186 13.86 -13.80 -1.68
N ILE A 187 14.22 -13.06 -2.73
CA ILE A 187 15.63 -12.76 -3.06
C ILE A 187 16.28 -11.95 -1.92
N ARG A 188 15.59 -10.95 -1.38
CA ARG A 188 16.07 -10.16 -0.23
C ARG A 188 16.31 -11.04 1.00
N ALA A 189 15.39 -11.96 1.30
CA ALA A 189 15.54 -12.89 2.41
C ALA A 189 16.72 -13.84 2.21
N ALA A 190 16.89 -14.42 1.02
CA ALA A 190 18.01 -15.29 0.70
C ALA A 190 19.36 -14.55 0.85
N HIS A 191 19.45 -13.33 0.34
CA HIS A 191 20.64 -12.50 0.50
C HIS A 191 20.92 -12.16 1.97
N ALA A 192 19.89 -11.80 2.75
CA ALA A 192 20.02 -11.52 4.18
C ALA A 192 20.45 -12.75 5.01
N GLN A 193 20.14 -13.97 4.53
CA GLN A 193 20.64 -15.23 5.10
C GLN A 193 22.08 -15.57 4.69
N GLY A 194 22.75 -14.71 3.92
CA GLY A 194 24.15 -14.88 3.52
C GLY A 194 24.35 -15.70 2.24
N LYS A 195 23.27 -16.07 1.52
CA LYS A 195 23.39 -16.79 0.24
C LYS A 195 23.92 -15.87 -0.85
N ASN A 196 24.81 -16.39 -1.69
CA ASN A 196 25.35 -15.69 -2.84
C ASN A 196 24.36 -15.72 -4.00
N VAL A 197 23.47 -14.73 -4.08
CA VAL A 197 22.44 -14.66 -5.14
C VAL A 197 22.78 -13.63 -6.20
N ARG A 198 22.60 -13.99 -7.48
CA ARG A 198 22.64 -13.08 -8.62
C ARG A 198 21.25 -12.95 -9.23
N VAL A 199 20.86 -11.73 -9.59
CA VAL A 199 19.52 -11.46 -10.15
C VAL A 199 19.66 -11.00 -11.59
N LEU A 200 18.94 -11.64 -12.49
CA LEU A 200 18.69 -11.16 -13.84
C LEU A 200 17.29 -10.53 -13.83
N ALA A 201 17.20 -9.24 -14.11
CA ALA A 201 15.94 -8.52 -14.13
C ALA A 201 15.59 -8.13 -15.57
N ASP A 202 14.46 -8.61 -16.07
CA ASP A 202 13.95 -8.22 -17.37
C ASP A 202 13.56 -6.73 -17.36
N GLU A 203 13.80 -6.01 -18.46
CA GLU A 203 13.43 -4.60 -18.57
C GLU A 203 11.91 -4.37 -18.41
N THR A 204 11.10 -5.40 -18.72
CA THR A 204 9.64 -5.39 -18.57
C THR A 204 8.99 -4.23 -19.34
N ARG A 205 9.18 -4.20 -20.67
CA ARG A 205 8.47 -3.30 -21.58
C ARG A 205 6.96 -3.28 -21.27
N PRO A 206 6.31 -2.13 -21.44
CA PRO A 206 6.08 -1.56 -22.76
C PRO A 206 7.22 -0.74 -23.31
#